data_AF-A0A2M8PJG0-F1
#
_entry.id   AF-A0A2M8PJG0-F1
#
_cell.length_a   1.000
_cell.length_b   1.000
_cell.length_c   1.000
_cell.angle_alpha   90.00
_cell.angle_beta   90.00
_cell.angle_gamma   90.00
#
_symmetry.space_group_name_H-M   'P 1'
#
loop_
_entity.id
_entity.type
_entity.pdbx_description
1 polymer ?
#
loop_
_entity_poly.entity_id
_entity_poly.type
_entity_poly.pdbx_seq_one_letter_code
_entity_poly.pdbx_strand_id
1 'polypeptide(L)'
;QEARQRSGLLASGTFLVKQSAQFLLDLVFPPHCAGCGKVGSSWCQRCQQELSHHPIQYHFRELPPMSGVIATSPHEGKLQDAIHALKYYGAIDLAAPLAQRLIVCLEATEW
;
A
#
# COMPACT_ATOMS: atom_id res chain seq x y z
N GLN A 1 -12.43 -9.46 -17.86
CA GLN A 1 -12.24 -10.77 -17.21
C GLN A 1 -11.24 -11.55 -18.04
N GLU A 2 -9.94 -11.30 -17.86
CA GLU A 2 -8.90 -12.05 -18.56
C GLU A 2 -7.94 -12.62 -17.52
N ALA A 3 -8.20 -13.87 -17.17
CA ALA A 3 -7.35 -14.68 -16.32
C ALA A 3 -6.03 -14.94 -17.07
N ARG A 4 -4.93 -14.37 -16.58
CA ARG A 4 -3.58 -14.71 -17.03
C ARG A 4 -3.28 -16.18 -16.67
N GLN A 5 -3.46 -17.08 -17.65
CA GLN A 5 -2.82 -18.38 -17.65
C GLN A 5 -1.29 -18.18 -17.69
N ARG A 6 -0.60 -18.62 -16.64
CA ARG A 6 0.84 -18.96 -16.71
C ARG A 6 1.01 -20.39 -16.24
N SER A 7 0.87 -21.31 -17.19
CA SER A 7 1.24 -22.71 -17.02
C SER A 7 2.75 -22.83 -16.88
N GLY A 8 3.19 -23.35 -15.75
CA GLY A 8 4.55 -23.83 -15.53
C GLY A 8 4.53 -24.90 -14.46
N LEU A 9 4.53 -26.18 -14.87
CA LEU A 9 4.49 -27.35 -13.97
C LEU A 9 5.65 -27.41 -12.96
N LEU A 10 6.72 -26.62 -13.15
CA LEU A 10 7.85 -26.51 -12.21
C LEU A 10 7.72 -25.34 -11.21
N ALA A 11 6.78 -24.42 -11.42
CA ALA A 11 6.54 -23.31 -10.49
C ALA A 11 5.79 -23.77 -9.22
N SER A 12 5.03 -24.87 -9.31
CA SER A 12 4.21 -25.39 -8.22
C SER A 12 5.05 -25.86 -7.02
N GLY A 13 6.21 -26.49 -7.25
CA GLY A 13 7.06 -27.00 -6.17
C GLY A 13 7.71 -25.89 -5.35
N THR A 14 8.26 -24.87 -6.01
CA THR A 14 8.88 -23.72 -5.32
C THR A 14 7.84 -22.83 -4.64
N PHE A 15 6.64 -22.70 -5.23
CA PHE A 15 5.54 -21.94 -4.63
C PHE A 15 5.04 -22.58 -3.34
N LEU A 16 4.84 -23.91 -3.34
CA LEU A 16 4.42 -24.65 -2.14
C LEU A 16 5.49 -24.58 -1.03
N VAL A 17 6.78 -24.71 -1.37
CA VAL A 17 7.87 -24.59 -0.39
C VAL A 17 7.92 -23.18 0.20
N LYS A 18 7.83 -22.13 -0.63
CA LYS A 18 7.79 -20.74 -0.15
C LYS A 18 6.57 -20.45 0.72
N GLN A 19 5.40 -20.94 0.32
CA GLN A 19 4.15 -20.73 1.07
C GLN A 19 4.17 -21.47 2.42
N SER A 20 4.68 -22.69 2.46
CA SER A 20 4.85 -23.46 3.70
C SER A 20 5.85 -22.79 4.65
N ALA A 21 6.98 -22.32 4.12
CA ALA A 21 7.98 -21.61 4.90
C ALA A 21 7.45 -20.27 5.45
N GLN A 22 6.71 -19.51 4.64
CA GLN A 22 6.05 -18.27 5.07
C GLN A 22 5.03 -18.57 6.17
N PHE A 23 4.23 -19.61 6.04
CA PHE A 23 3.24 -19.99 7.05
C PHE A 23 3.89 -20.40 8.38
N LEU A 24 5.00 -21.16 8.34
CA LEU A 24 5.77 -21.49 9.55
C LEU A 24 6.39 -20.25 10.19
N LEU A 25 6.93 -19.33 9.38
CA LEU A 25 7.44 -18.05 9.87
C LEU A 25 6.34 -17.19 10.47
N ASP A 26 5.16 -17.11 9.85
CA ASP A 26 4.02 -16.38 10.39
C ASP A 26 3.48 -17.02 11.68
N LEU A 27 3.73 -18.31 11.91
CA LEU A 27 3.39 -18.99 13.16
C LEU A 27 4.34 -18.62 14.31
N VAL A 28 5.63 -18.48 14.01
CA VAL A 28 6.69 -18.13 15.00
C VAL A 28 6.80 -16.61 15.18
N PHE A 29 6.59 -15.85 14.10
CA PHE A 29 6.69 -14.40 13.98
C PHE A 29 5.49 -13.87 13.19
N PRO A 30 4.31 -13.78 13.83
CA PRO A 30 3.12 -13.38 13.10
C PRO A 30 3.26 -11.95 12.56
N PRO A 31 2.70 -11.66 11.37
CA PRO A 31 2.77 -10.33 10.81
C PRO A 31 2.02 -9.35 11.71
N HIS A 32 2.59 -8.17 11.90
CA HIS A 32 1.98 -7.08 12.64
C HIS A 32 1.55 -5.99 11.68
N CYS A 33 0.38 -5.39 11.94
CA CYS A 33 -0.15 -4.32 11.12
C CYS A 33 0.75 -3.10 11.23
N ALA A 34 1.32 -2.65 10.12
CA ALA A 34 2.24 -1.51 10.10
C ALA A 34 1.61 -0.21 10.64
N GLY A 35 0.28 -0.06 10.55
CA GLY A 35 -0.42 1.12 11.07
C GLY A 35 -0.84 1.06 12.55
N CYS A 36 -1.05 -0.11 13.16
CA CYS A 36 -1.58 -0.18 14.55
C CYS A 36 -0.95 -1.26 15.42
N GLY A 37 -0.03 -2.06 14.88
CA GLY A 37 0.63 -3.17 15.57
C GLY A 37 -0.24 -4.40 15.77
N LYS A 38 -1.52 -4.43 15.34
CA LYS A 38 -2.38 -5.61 15.50
C LYS A 38 -1.78 -6.82 14.78
N VAL A 39 -1.71 -7.94 15.48
CA VAL A 39 -1.23 -9.23 14.96
C VAL A 39 -2.20 -9.82 13.93
N GLY A 40 -1.66 -10.46 12.90
CA GLY A 40 -2.42 -11.28 11.93
C GLY A 40 -2.66 -10.63 10.57
N SER A 41 -2.10 -9.44 10.31
CA SER A 41 -2.16 -8.79 9.00
C SER A 41 -1.07 -7.72 8.90
N SER A 42 -0.46 -7.53 7.74
CA SER A 42 0.47 -6.42 7.46
C SER A 42 -0.25 -5.06 7.42
N TRP A 43 -1.55 -5.06 7.10
CA TRP A 43 -2.41 -3.87 7.11
C TRP A 43 -3.86 -4.25 7.41
N CYS A 44 -4.33 -3.99 8.63
CA CYS A 44 -5.64 -4.43 9.07
C CYS A 44 -6.79 -3.57 8.47
N GLN A 45 -7.99 -4.14 8.38
CA GLN A 45 -9.18 -3.47 7.85
C GLN A 45 -9.51 -2.15 8.56
N ARG A 46 -9.25 -2.03 9.87
CA ARG A 46 -9.43 -0.77 10.59
C ARG A 46 -8.49 0.33 10.07
N CYS A 47 -7.20 0.02 9.92
CA CYS A 47 -6.24 0.96 9.36
C CYS A 47 -6.57 1.29 7.89
N GLN A 48 -7.11 0.33 7.14
CA GLN A 48 -7.61 0.57 5.79
C GLN A 48 -8.78 1.57 5.78
N GLN A 49 -9.74 1.42 6.68
CA GLN A 49 -10.86 2.36 6.80
C GLN A 49 -10.38 3.75 7.21
N GLU A 50 -9.51 3.85 8.22
CA GLU A 50 -8.92 5.12 8.65
C GLU A 50 -8.16 5.82 7.51
N LEU A 51 -7.40 5.05 6.71
CA LEU A 51 -6.69 5.56 5.52
C LEU A 51 -7.66 6.05 4.44
N SER A 52 -8.69 5.28 4.12
CA SER A 52 -9.69 5.63 3.11
C SER A 52 -10.51 6.87 3.48
N HIS A 53 -10.70 7.11 4.79
CA HIS A 53 -11.42 8.28 5.30
C HIS A 53 -10.52 9.49 5.53
N HIS A 54 -9.20 9.34 5.36
CA HIS A 54 -8.27 10.45 5.57
C HIS A 54 -8.58 11.57 4.55
N PRO A 55 -8.85 12.81 5.00
CA PRO A 55 -9.21 13.91 4.10
C PRO A 55 -8.10 14.17 3.09
N ILE A 56 -8.48 14.49 1.85
CA ILE A 56 -7.56 15.00 0.83
C ILE A 56 -7.41 16.51 1.07
N GLN A 57 -6.19 16.92 1.39
CA GLN A 57 -5.80 18.31 1.58
C GLN A 57 -4.65 18.56 0.61
N TYR A 58 -5.01 18.91 -0.63
CA TYR A 58 -3.98 19.12 -1.64
C TYR A 58 -3.12 20.34 -1.28
N HIS A 59 -1.82 20.19 -1.44
CA HIS A 59 -0.86 21.28 -1.28
C HIS A 59 -0.05 21.40 -2.56
N PHE A 60 -0.29 22.48 -3.30
CA PHE A 60 0.49 22.82 -4.48
C PHE A 60 1.67 23.71 -4.11
N ARG A 61 2.80 23.50 -4.80
CA ARG A 61 3.97 24.38 -4.74
C ARG A 61 4.53 24.51 -6.14
N GLU A 62 4.57 25.74 -6.66
CA GLU A 62 5.27 26.07 -7.90
C GLU A 62 6.78 25.83 -7.75
N LEU A 63 7.43 25.28 -8.79
CA LEU A 63 8.86 24.93 -8.75
C LEU A 63 9.57 25.12 -10.10
N PRO A 64 9.87 26.36 -10.54
CA PRO A 64 10.61 26.59 -11.78
C PRO A 64 11.98 25.86 -11.81
N PRO A 65 12.38 25.25 -12.95
CA PRO A 65 11.74 25.27 -14.27
C PRO A 65 10.60 24.26 -14.46
N MET A 66 10.24 23.47 -13.44
CA MET A 66 9.09 22.56 -13.48
C MET A 66 7.79 23.34 -13.17
N SER A 67 6.64 22.82 -13.62
CA SER A 67 5.35 23.47 -13.38
C SER A 67 4.95 23.49 -11.89
N GLY A 68 5.46 22.56 -11.09
CA GLY A 68 5.22 22.49 -9.66
C GLY A 68 5.18 21.08 -9.12
N VAL A 69 4.79 20.95 -7.85
CA VAL A 69 4.50 19.70 -7.15
C VAL A 69 3.16 19.81 -6.44
N ILE A 70 2.38 18.73 -6.48
CA ILE A 70 1.14 18.57 -5.69
C ILE A 70 1.33 17.41 -4.74
N ALA A 71 1.01 17.62 -3.47
CA ALA A 71 0.90 16.58 -2.46
C ALA A 71 -0.56 16.44 -2.02
N THR A 72 -1.02 15.22 -1.73
CA THR A 72 -2.42 14.96 -1.32
C THR A 72 -2.69 15.23 0.17
N SER A 73 -1.63 15.42 0.97
CA SER A 73 -1.63 15.66 2.41
C SER A 73 -0.19 15.88 2.89
N PRO A 74 0.03 16.47 4.09
CA PRO A 74 1.27 16.31 4.84
C PRO A 74 1.60 14.83 5.07
N HIS A 75 2.90 14.51 5.13
CA HIS A 75 3.40 13.15 5.33
C HIS A 75 3.40 12.77 6.82
N GLU A 76 2.21 12.60 7.38
CA GLU A 76 2.01 12.36 8.81
C GLU A 76 0.91 11.32 9.05
N GLY A 77 0.83 10.83 10.29
CA GLY A 77 -0.25 9.94 10.75
C GLY A 77 -0.44 8.68 9.90
N LYS A 78 -1.70 8.33 9.64
CA LYS A 78 -2.04 7.08 8.92
C LYS A 78 -1.56 7.05 7.47
N LEU A 79 -1.41 8.21 6.83
CA LEU A 79 -0.83 8.28 5.48
C LEU A 79 0.66 7.97 5.49
N GLN A 80 1.40 8.52 6.47
CA GLN A 80 2.80 8.16 6.67
C GLN A 80 2.96 6.66 6.96
N ASP A 81 2.16 6.11 7.88
CA ASP A 81 2.15 4.68 8.19
C ASP A 81 1.94 3.83 6.92
N ALA A 82 0.97 4.21 6.08
CA ALA A 82 0.64 3.49 4.86
C ALA A 82 1.76 3.57 3.81
N ILE A 83 2.37 4.74 3.63
CA ILE A 83 3.50 4.92 2.70
C ILE A 83 4.71 4.11 3.18
N HIS A 84 5.01 4.11 4.48
CA HIS A 84 6.07 3.28 5.04
C HIS A 84 5.79 1.79 4.88
N ALA A 85 4.54 1.36 5.12
CA ALA A 85 4.10 -0.02 4.92
C ALA A 85 4.31 -0.49 3.48
N LEU A 86 3.92 0.33 2.49
CA LEU A 86 4.15 0.03 1.09
C LEU A 86 5.66 0.01 0.75
N LYS A 87 6.41 1.01 1.22
CA LYS A 87 7.82 1.22 0.84
C LYS A 87 8.78 0.20 1.46
N TYR A 88 8.58 -0.17 2.72
CA TYR A 88 9.56 -0.91 3.51
C TYR A 88 9.07 -2.26 4.00
N TYR A 89 7.76 -2.44 4.16
CA TYR A 89 7.18 -3.67 4.72
C TYR A 89 6.46 -4.53 3.68
N GLY A 90 6.53 -4.17 2.40
CA GLY A 90 5.99 -4.96 1.30
C GLY A 90 4.46 -5.07 1.30
N ALA A 91 3.75 -4.12 1.93
CA ALA A 91 2.29 -4.09 1.95
C ALA A 91 1.74 -3.58 0.60
N ILE A 92 1.91 -4.39 -0.46
CA ILE A 92 1.57 -4.04 -1.85
C ILE A 92 0.08 -3.76 -2.07
N ASP A 93 -0.79 -4.29 -1.21
CA ASP A 93 -2.24 -4.03 -1.25
C ASP A 93 -2.56 -2.54 -1.02
N LEU A 94 -1.63 -1.78 -0.43
CA LEU A 94 -1.75 -0.33 -0.25
C LEU A 94 -1.50 0.47 -1.53
N ALA A 95 -0.92 -0.13 -2.57
CA ALA A 95 -0.67 0.57 -3.83
C ALA A 95 -1.97 1.08 -4.45
N ALA A 96 -3.03 0.27 -4.47
CA ALA A 96 -4.32 0.65 -5.01
C ALA A 96 -5.00 1.83 -4.27
N PRO A 97 -5.19 1.81 -2.94
CA PRO A 97 -5.80 2.93 -2.23
C PRO A 97 -4.95 4.21 -2.27
N LEU A 98 -3.62 4.10 -2.25
CA LEU A 98 -2.74 5.27 -2.39
C LEU A 98 -2.80 5.84 -3.82
N ALA A 99 -2.86 5.00 -4.85
CA ALA A 99 -3.05 5.43 -6.23
C ALA A 99 -4.41 6.11 -6.43
N GLN A 100 -5.49 5.55 -5.88
CA GLN A 100 -6.82 6.16 -5.94
C GLN A 100 -6.82 7.57 -5.36
N ARG A 101 -6.09 7.77 -4.26
CA ARG A 101 -5.92 9.09 -3.65
C ARG A 101 -5.21 10.08 -4.57
N LEU A 102 -4.20 9.63 -5.32
CA LEU A 102 -3.50 10.46 -6.31
C LEU A 102 -4.43 10.83 -7.48
N ILE A 103 -5.21 9.87 -8.00
CA ILE A 103 -6.17 10.09 -9.08
C ILE A 103 -7.17 11.18 -8.71
N VAL A 104 -7.80 11.07 -7.53
CA VAL A 104 -8.77 12.06 -7.04
C VAL A 104 -8.11 13.45 -6.91
N CYS A 105 -6.84 13.50 -6.50
CA CYS A 105 -6.12 14.75 -6.40
C CYS A 105 -5.87 15.37 -7.78
N LEU A 106 -5.41 14.60 -8.76
CA LEU A 106 -5.15 15.07 -10.12
C LEU A 106 -6.43 15.60 -10.79
N GLU A 107 -7.53 14.85 -10.66
CA GLU A 107 -8.85 15.25 -11.16
C GLU A 107 -9.32 16.57 -10.51
N ALA A 108 -9.13 16.72 -9.20
CA ALA A 108 -9.56 17.92 -8.47
C ALA A 108 -8.71 19.16 -8.74
N THR A 109 -7.46 18.99 -9.18
CA THR A 109 -6.53 20.10 -9.45
C THR A 109 -6.36 20.39 -10.94
N GLU A 110 -7.07 19.66 -11.82
CA GLU A 110 -6.94 19.74 -13.28
C GLU A 110 -5.48 19.60 -13.77
N TRP A 111 -4.72 18.69 -13.16
CA TRP A 111 -3.29 18.50 -13.43
C TRP A 111 -2.99 17.31 -14.34
#